data_AF-A0A517VPJ2-F1
#
_entry.id   AF-A0A517VPJ2-F1
#
_cell.length_a   1.000
_cell.length_b   1.000
_cell.length_c   1.000
_cell.angle_alpha   90.00
_cell.angle_beta   90.00
_cell.angle_gamma   90.00
#
_symmetry.space_group_name_H-M   'P 1'
#
loop_
_entity.id
_entity.type
_entity.pdbx_description
1 polymer ?
#
loop_
_entity_poly.entity_id
_entity_poly.type
_entity_poly.pdbx_seq_one_letter_code
_entity_poly.pdbx_strand_id
1 'polypeptide(L)'
;MMVKIDLFRRCSMLAFAILFFSLTMIGCGGAEDTKKRGYVTITVTHNGSPVTEGEVRMMITGKGEAAVGLLNESGQVELAEVVLGNYNVAVAPPELATPDNPAPEKEYPNLPQKYRDISKSPLKADVKAGSNEFTFDLKD
;
A
#
# COMPACT_ATOMS: atom_id res chain seq x y z
N MET A 1 15.58 -1.65 68.94
CA MET A 1 15.13 -0.52 68.10
C MET A 1 15.99 -0.47 66.83
N MET A 2 15.85 -1.45 65.92
CA MET A 2 16.72 -1.57 64.73
C MET A 2 16.07 -2.42 63.63
N VAL A 3 14.78 -2.19 63.35
CA VAL A 3 14.04 -2.89 62.27
C VAL A 3 13.18 -1.92 61.43
N LYS A 4 12.85 -0.74 61.97
CA LYS A 4 11.97 0.24 61.30
C LYS A 4 12.66 1.07 60.19
N ILE A 5 13.99 1.11 60.15
CA ILE A 5 14.78 1.95 59.23
C ILE A 5 14.92 1.33 57.84
N ASP A 6 14.96 0.00 57.73
CA ASP A 6 15.10 -0.69 56.43
C ASP A 6 13.79 -0.79 55.65
N LEU A 7 12.64 -0.75 56.33
CA LEU A 7 11.34 -0.80 55.66
C LEU A 7 11.02 0.53 54.97
N PHE A 8 11.41 1.65 55.58
CA PHE A 8 11.16 3.00 55.03
C PHE A 8 12.03 3.30 53.80
N ARG A 9 13.28 2.81 53.77
CA ARG A 9 14.19 2.93 52.60
C ARG A 9 13.76 2.06 51.41
N ARG A 10 13.15 0.90 51.67
CA ARG A 10 12.66 -0.02 50.63
C ARG A 10 11.38 0.50 49.96
N CYS A 11 10.44 1.05 50.72
CA CYS A 11 9.22 1.65 50.16
C CYS A 11 9.50 2.94 49.36
N SER A 12 10.51 3.72 49.76
CA SER A 12 10.92 4.95 49.03
C SER A 12 11.61 4.65 47.69
N MET A 13 12.45 3.60 47.62
CA MET A 13 13.04 3.14 46.34
C MET A 13 12.01 2.50 45.40
N LEU A 14 11.02 1.77 45.93
CA LEU A 14 9.94 1.16 45.13
C LEU A 14 8.96 2.21 44.57
N ALA A 15 8.72 3.32 45.28
CA ALA A 15 7.87 4.40 44.81
C ALA A 15 8.50 5.20 43.65
N PHE A 16 9.83 5.36 43.64
CA PHE A 16 10.54 6.08 42.58
C PHE A 16 10.65 5.27 41.27
N ALA A 17 10.68 3.93 41.36
CA ALA A 17 10.72 3.04 40.20
C ALA A 17 9.39 2.98 39.43
N ILE A 18 8.25 3.18 40.11
CA ILE A 18 6.91 3.16 39.49
C ILE A 18 6.61 4.49 38.76
N LEU A 19 7.17 5.60 39.25
CA LEU A 19 6.99 6.92 38.61
C LEU A 19 7.79 7.05 37.29
N PHE A 20 8.91 6.34 37.15
CA PHE A 20 9.75 6.39 35.94
C PHE A 20 9.24 5.50 34.79
N PHE A 21 8.46 4.45 35.08
CA PHE A 21 7.89 3.56 34.05
C PHE A 21 6.67 4.17 33.33
N SER A 22 6.14 5.28 33.83
CA SER A 22 4.93 5.91 33.27
C SER A 22 5.23 6.93 32.15
N LEU A 23 6.51 7.26 31.88
CA LEU A 23 6.89 8.26 30.88
C LEU A 23 7.33 7.68 29.51
N THR A 24 7.38 6.36 29.34
CA THR A 24 7.84 5.74 28.08
C THR A 24 6.74 5.48 27.05
N MET A 25 5.50 5.90 27.31
CA MET A 25 4.37 5.76 26.37
C MET A 25 3.85 7.12 25.85
N ILE A 26 4.74 8.06 25.53
CA ILE A 26 4.34 9.21 24.69
C ILE A 26 4.56 8.81 23.23
N GLY A 27 3.52 8.16 22.70
CA GLY A 27 3.09 8.05 21.31
C GLY A 27 4.11 8.21 20.19
N CYS A 28 4.47 7.09 19.55
CA CYS A 28 4.64 7.05 18.11
C CYS A 28 3.24 6.95 17.46
N GLY A 29 2.41 7.96 17.68
CA GLY A 29 1.14 8.13 16.98
C GLY A 29 1.43 8.90 15.71
N GLY A 30 1.85 8.18 14.66
CA GLY A 30 2.09 8.76 13.34
C GLY A 30 0.89 9.61 12.94
N ALA A 31 1.17 10.83 12.50
CA ALA A 31 0.15 11.76 12.07
C ALA A 31 -0.81 11.04 11.13
N GLU A 32 -2.08 10.89 11.53
CA GLU A 32 -3.16 10.64 10.59
C GLU A 32 -3.21 11.88 9.70
N ASP A 33 -2.43 11.83 8.64
CA ASP A 33 -2.56 12.70 7.49
C ASP A 33 -3.98 12.40 6.99
N THR A 34 -4.96 13.25 7.36
CA THR A 34 -6.39 13.14 7.02
C THR A 34 -6.61 13.40 5.53
N LYS A 35 -5.80 12.75 4.68
CA LYS A 35 -6.01 12.65 3.26
C LYS A 35 -7.30 11.87 3.08
N LYS A 36 -8.26 12.47 2.39
CA LYS A 36 -9.49 11.77 2.01
C LYS A 36 -9.13 10.56 1.16
N ARG A 37 -9.88 9.48 1.32
CA ARG A 37 -9.65 8.21 0.64
C ARG A 37 -10.93 7.70 -0.03
N GLY A 38 -10.75 6.88 -1.05
CA GLY A 38 -11.80 6.19 -1.78
C GLY A 38 -11.51 4.70 -1.94
N TYR A 39 -12.51 3.98 -2.41
CA TYR A 39 -12.40 2.59 -2.85
C TYR A 39 -12.31 2.57 -4.37
N VAL A 40 -11.43 1.73 -4.90
CA VAL A 40 -11.15 1.67 -6.34
C VAL A 40 -11.21 0.22 -6.80
N THR A 41 -12.07 -0.05 -7.77
CA THR A 41 -12.12 -1.33 -8.49
C THR A 41 -11.62 -1.11 -9.91
N ILE A 42 -10.64 -1.90 -10.34
CA ILE A 42 -10.07 -1.82 -11.69
C ILE A 42 -10.26 -3.16 -12.38
N THR A 43 -10.86 -3.12 -13.56
CA THR A 43 -10.93 -4.26 -14.48
C THR A 43 -9.96 -4.05 -15.62
N VAL A 44 -9.15 -5.06 -15.92
CA VAL A 44 -8.16 -5.04 -17.00
C VAL A 44 -8.43 -6.18 -17.98
N THR A 45 -8.57 -5.83 -19.25
CA THR A 45 -8.67 -6.77 -20.36
C THR A 45 -7.58 -6.51 -21.39
N HIS A 46 -7.25 -7.49 -22.21
CA HIS A 46 -6.46 -7.33 -23.44
C HIS A 46 -7.29 -7.86 -24.59
N ASN A 47 -7.61 -6.98 -25.54
CA ASN A 47 -8.49 -7.31 -26.65
C ASN A 47 -9.83 -7.96 -26.20
N GLY A 48 -10.39 -7.47 -25.10
CA GLY A 48 -11.65 -7.96 -24.52
C GLY A 48 -11.54 -9.22 -23.65
N SER A 49 -10.36 -9.88 -23.59
CA SER A 49 -10.14 -11.03 -22.70
C SER A 49 -9.53 -10.58 -21.37
N PRO A 50 -9.93 -11.14 -20.21
CA PRO A 50 -9.35 -10.76 -18.92
C PRO A 50 -7.84 -10.97 -18.85
N VAL A 51 -7.12 -10.01 -18.24
CA VAL A 51 -5.71 -10.17 -17.90
C VAL A 51 -5.60 -10.74 -16.50
N THR A 52 -5.25 -12.02 -16.38
CA THR A 52 -5.29 -12.75 -15.10
C THR A 52 -3.95 -12.83 -14.37
N GLU A 53 -2.86 -12.43 -15.04
CA GLU A 53 -1.50 -12.48 -14.49
C GLU A 53 -0.81 -11.13 -14.65
N GLY A 54 -1.12 -10.22 -13.73
CA GLY A 54 -0.53 -8.88 -13.70
C GLY A 54 -0.81 -8.18 -12.39
N GLU A 55 -0.15 -7.06 -12.18
CA GLU A 55 -0.46 -6.12 -11.12
C GLU A 55 -0.75 -4.75 -11.71
N VAL A 56 -1.70 -4.06 -11.10
CA VAL A 56 -1.97 -2.66 -11.37
C VAL A 56 -1.13 -1.82 -10.44
N ARG A 57 -0.41 -0.86 -11.01
CA ARG A 57 0.39 0.13 -10.29
C ARG A 57 -0.22 1.50 -10.54
N MET A 58 -0.59 2.20 -9.49
CA MET A 58 -1.11 3.57 -9.53
C MET A 58 -0.12 4.49 -8.83
N MET A 59 0.30 5.57 -9.50
CA MET A 59 1.13 6.61 -8.89
C MET A 59 0.45 7.97 -9.01
N ILE A 60 0.27 8.65 -7.87
CA ILE A 60 -0.35 9.97 -7.86
C ILE A 60 0.61 11.00 -8.45
N THR A 61 0.09 11.89 -9.27
CA THR A 61 0.93 12.93 -9.88
C THR A 61 1.35 13.95 -8.81
N GLY A 62 2.67 14.06 -8.57
CA GLY A 62 3.27 15.13 -7.76
C GLY A 62 3.16 14.99 -6.23
N LYS A 63 2.62 13.90 -5.68
CA LYS A 63 2.47 13.73 -4.21
C LYS A 63 3.14 12.49 -3.61
N GLY A 64 3.80 11.65 -4.42
CA GLY A 64 4.57 10.49 -3.93
C GLY A 64 3.76 9.31 -3.40
N GLU A 65 2.42 9.39 -3.39
CA GLU A 65 1.54 8.27 -3.01
C GLU A 65 1.37 7.28 -4.16
N ALA A 66 1.27 5.99 -3.81
CA ALA A 66 1.01 4.92 -4.76
C ALA A 66 0.01 3.90 -4.20
N ALA A 67 -0.66 3.19 -5.09
CA ALA A 67 -1.47 2.02 -4.75
C ALA A 67 -1.12 0.90 -5.74
N VAL A 68 -0.98 -0.32 -5.25
CA VAL A 68 -0.60 -1.48 -6.05
C VAL A 68 -1.48 -2.66 -5.66
N GLY A 69 -1.88 -3.48 -6.63
CA GLY A 69 -2.56 -4.73 -6.34
C GLY A 69 -2.55 -5.71 -7.51
N LEU A 70 -2.63 -6.99 -7.17
CA LEU A 70 -2.63 -8.10 -8.12
C LEU A 70 -4.01 -8.27 -8.75
N LEU A 71 -4.03 -8.56 -10.04
CA LEU A 71 -5.23 -8.95 -10.77
C LEU A 71 -5.62 -10.38 -10.38
N ASN A 72 -6.92 -10.61 -10.20
CA ASN A 72 -7.49 -11.92 -9.98
C ASN A 72 -7.82 -12.64 -11.31
N GLU A 73 -8.41 -13.83 -11.24
CA GLU A 73 -8.80 -14.64 -12.42
C GLU A 73 -9.85 -13.96 -13.31
N SER A 74 -10.56 -12.96 -12.80
CA SER A 74 -11.49 -12.14 -13.60
C SER A 74 -10.85 -10.91 -14.21
N GLY A 75 -9.53 -10.75 -14.04
CA GLY A 75 -8.78 -9.56 -14.44
C GLY A 75 -9.15 -8.32 -13.64
N GLN A 76 -9.53 -8.50 -12.37
CA GLN A 76 -9.94 -7.40 -11.49
C GLN A 76 -9.02 -7.27 -10.29
N VAL A 77 -8.89 -6.04 -9.79
CA VAL A 77 -8.24 -5.70 -8.53
C VAL A 77 -9.09 -4.69 -7.76
N GLU A 78 -9.19 -4.88 -6.45
CA GLU A 78 -9.84 -3.97 -5.53
C GLU A 78 -8.79 -3.33 -4.61
N LEU A 79 -8.80 -2.00 -4.55
CA LEU A 79 -7.87 -1.20 -3.75
C LEU A 79 -8.69 -0.36 -2.78
N ALA A 80 -8.47 -0.58 -1.48
CA ALA A 80 -9.05 0.21 -0.41
C ALA A 80 -8.13 1.39 -0.06
N GLU A 81 -8.70 2.40 0.59
CA GLU A 81 -7.94 3.49 1.20
C GLU A 81 -7.07 4.29 0.21
N VAL A 82 -7.46 4.37 -1.07
CA VAL A 82 -6.71 5.09 -2.09
C VAL A 82 -6.90 6.60 -1.92
N VAL A 83 -5.81 7.36 -1.82
CA VAL A 83 -5.85 8.82 -1.67
C VAL A 83 -6.56 9.46 -2.87
N LEU A 84 -7.39 10.48 -2.63
CA LEU A 84 -8.07 11.16 -3.73
C LEU A 84 -7.08 11.89 -4.65
N GLY A 85 -7.29 11.79 -5.96
CA GLY A 85 -6.53 12.54 -6.95
C GLY A 85 -6.34 11.83 -8.30
N ASN A 86 -5.47 12.42 -9.12
CA ASN A 86 -5.16 11.96 -10.47
C ASN A 86 -3.94 11.04 -10.46
N TYR A 87 -4.12 9.85 -11.02
CA TYR A 87 -3.13 8.80 -11.09
C TYR A 87 -2.69 8.51 -12.52
N ASN A 88 -1.39 8.30 -12.68
CA ASN A 88 -0.87 7.48 -13.77
C ASN A 88 -1.05 6.02 -13.38
N VAL A 89 -1.47 5.20 -14.34
CA VAL A 89 -1.73 3.78 -14.10
C VAL A 89 -0.86 2.96 -15.04
N ALA A 90 -0.24 1.90 -14.53
CA ALA A 90 0.45 0.89 -15.32
C ALA A 90 -0.10 -0.49 -14.97
N VAL A 91 -0.02 -1.40 -15.93
CA VAL A 91 -0.28 -2.82 -15.72
C VAL A 91 0.97 -3.58 -16.12
N ALA A 92 1.61 -4.22 -15.15
CA ALA A 92 2.88 -4.89 -15.32
C ALA A 92 2.79 -6.35 -14.86
N PRO A 93 3.70 -7.21 -15.32
CA PRO A 93 3.92 -8.50 -14.68
C PRO A 93 4.11 -8.36 -13.17
N PRO A 94 3.64 -9.33 -12.36
CA PRO A 94 3.85 -9.31 -10.92
C PRO A 94 5.34 -9.38 -10.59
N GLU A 95 5.76 -8.65 -9.56
CA GLU A 95 7.14 -8.62 -9.13
C GLU A 95 7.47 -9.88 -8.30
N LEU A 96 7.74 -10.99 -9.01
CA LEU A 96 8.02 -12.31 -8.41
C LEU A 96 9.51 -12.54 -8.10
N ALA A 97 10.38 -11.63 -8.55
CA ALA A 97 11.82 -11.77 -8.40
C ALA A 97 12.27 -11.18 -7.06
N THR A 98 13.07 -11.95 -6.33
CA THR A 98 13.86 -11.45 -5.20
C THR A 98 15.35 -11.54 -5.57
N PRO A 99 16.24 -10.77 -4.91
CA PRO A 99 17.68 -10.85 -5.17
C PRO A 99 18.24 -12.28 -5.12
N ASP A 100 17.71 -13.11 -4.21
CA ASP A 100 18.12 -14.50 -4.02
C ASP A 100 17.39 -15.51 -4.93
N ASN A 101 16.35 -15.08 -5.64
CA ASN A 101 15.56 -15.93 -6.53
C ASN A 101 15.04 -15.08 -7.71
N PRO A 102 15.86 -14.91 -8.77
CA PRO A 102 15.41 -14.18 -9.95
C PRO A 102 14.21 -14.92 -10.55
N ALA A 103 13.15 -14.17 -10.86
CA ALA A 103 12.00 -14.75 -11.53
C ALA A 103 12.45 -15.29 -12.90
N PRO A 104 12.02 -16.51 -13.30
CA PRO A 104 12.28 -17.00 -14.64
C PRO A 104 11.69 -16.04 -15.67
N GLU A 105 12.38 -15.90 -16.80
CA GLU A 105 11.95 -15.03 -17.90
C GLU A 105 10.67 -15.61 -18.51
N LYS A 106 9.52 -15.08 -18.07
CA LYS A 106 8.19 -15.46 -18.52
C LYS A 106 7.67 -14.40 -19.47
N GLU A 107 7.15 -14.83 -20.61
CA GLU A 107 6.43 -13.93 -21.51
C GLU A 107 5.00 -13.68 -21.01
N TYR A 108 4.55 -12.44 -21.20
CA TYR A 108 3.19 -12.01 -20.85
C TYR A 108 2.53 -11.44 -22.12
N PRO A 109 2.04 -12.31 -23.02
CA PRO A 109 1.53 -11.89 -24.33
C PRO A 109 0.27 -11.01 -24.25
N ASN A 110 -0.51 -11.15 -23.18
CA ASN A 110 -1.70 -10.33 -22.89
C ASN A 110 -1.38 -9.03 -22.14
N LEU A 111 -0.11 -8.68 -21.96
CA LEU A 111 0.34 -7.43 -21.31
C LEU A 111 1.27 -6.66 -22.25
N PRO A 112 0.76 -5.82 -23.16
CA PRO A 112 1.60 -5.06 -24.08
C PRO A 112 2.60 -4.16 -23.33
N GLN A 113 3.85 -4.10 -23.81
CA GLN A 113 4.94 -3.41 -23.10
C GLN A 113 4.65 -1.92 -22.82
N LYS A 114 3.88 -1.25 -23.68
CA LYS A 114 3.55 0.18 -23.54
C LYS A 114 2.76 0.52 -22.27
N TYR A 115 2.10 -0.46 -21.65
CA TYR A 115 1.35 -0.26 -20.40
C TYR A 115 2.14 -0.60 -19.14
N ARG A 116 3.32 -1.23 -19.29
CA ARG A 116 4.10 -1.75 -18.15
C ARG A 116 4.90 -0.67 -17.42
N ASP A 117 5.19 0.43 -18.09
CA ASP A 117 5.96 1.55 -17.56
C ASP A 117 5.01 2.67 -17.11
N ILE A 118 5.01 3.00 -15.82
CA ILE A 118 4.14 4.03 -15.20
C ILE A 118 4.31 5.42 -15.83
N SER A 119 5.49 5.72 -16.38
CA SER A 119 5.79 7.02 -16.99
C SER A 119 5.34 7.12 -18.45
N LYS A 120 5.20 5.97 -19.14
CA LYS A 120 4.84 5.90 -20.56
C LYS A 120 3.41 5.43 -20.80
N SER A 121 2.83 4.75 -19.81
CA SER A 121 1.48 4.21 -19.92
C SER A 121 0.47 5.35 -20.13
N PRO A 122 -0.43 5.20 -21.12
CA PRO A 122 -1.48 6.19 -21.38
C PRO A 122 -2.63 6.11 -20.38
N LEU A 123 -2.68 5.08 -19.52
CA LEU A 123 -3.80 4.83 -18.61
C LEU A 123 -3.82 5.86 -17.47
N LYS A 124 -5.02 6.37 -17.16
CA LYS A 124 -5.27 7.36 -16.11
C LYS A 124 -6.46 6.94 -15.26
N ALA A 125 -6.43 7.31 -13.99
CA ALA A 125 -7.56 7.18 -13.08
C ALA A 125 -7.72 8.46 -12.24
N ASP A 126 -8.95 8.95 -12.12
CA ASP A 126 -9.31 10.10 -11.27
C ASP A 126 -10.11 9.60 -10.07
N VAL A 127 -9.43 9.41 -8.95
CA VAL A 127 -10.00 8.81 -7.73
C VAL A 127 -10.73 9.87 -6.92
N LYS A 128 -12.04 9.65 -6.74
CA LYS A 128 -12.97 10.49 -5.98
C LYS A 128 -13.39 9.79 -4.68
N ALA A 129 -14.06 10.55 -3.81
CA ALA A 129 -14.60 10.00 -2.57
C ALA A 129 -15.64 8.90 -2.86
N GLY A 130 -15.70 7.86 -2.03
CA GLY A 130 -16.59 6.73 -2.22
C GLY A 130 -16.00 5.67 -3.16
N SER A 131 -16.87 4.95 -3.86
CA SER A 131 -16.49 3.89 -4.80
C SER A 131 -16.20 4.44 -6.20
N ASN A 132 -15.11 3.97 -6.80
CA ASN A 132 -14.68 4.32 -8.14
C ASN A 132 -14.45 3.04 -8.93
N GLU A 133 -14.94 2.99 -10.15
CA GLU A 133 -14.77 1.86 -11.04
C GLU A 133 -14.08 2.31 -12.32
N PHE A 134 -13.01 1.61 -12.71
CA PHE A 134 -12.28 1.86 -13.94
C PHE A 134 -12.14 0.57 -14.74
N THR A 135 -12.27 0.67 -16.06
CA THR A 135 -12.03 -0.43 -16.99
C THR A 135 -10.97 -0.02 -17.98
N PHE A 136 -9.93 -0.84 -18.11
CA PHE A 136 -8.83 -0.64 -19.06
C PHE A 136 -8.75 -1.82 -20.02
N ASP A 137 -8.99 -1.56 -21.30
CA ASP A 137 -8.78 -2.52 -22.38
C ASP A 137 -7.43 -2.23 -23.05
N LEU A 138 -6.47 -3.10 -22.79
CA LEU A 138 -5.13 -3.04 -23.34
C LEU A 138 -5.20 -3.43 -24.81
N LYS A 139 -4.70 -2.55 -25.66
CA LYS A 139 -4.58 -2.75 -27.11
C LYS A 139 -3.12 -2.78 -27.50
N ASP A 140 -2.76 -3.44 -28.59
CA ASP A 140 -1.39 -3.44 -29.11
C ASP A 140 -0.97 -2.08 -29.66
#